data_AF-A0A255QSW2-F1
#
_entry.id   AF-A0A255QSW2-F1
#
_cell.length_a   1.000
_cell.length_b   1.000
_cell.length_c   1.000
_cell.angle_alpha   90.00
_cell.angle_beta   90.00
_cell.angle_gamma   90.00
#
_symmetry.space_group_name_H-M   'P 1'
#
loop_
_entity.id
_entity.type
_entity.pdbx_description
1 polymer ?
#
loop_
_entity_poly.entity_id
_entity_poly.type
_entity_poly.pdbx_seq_one_letter_code
_entity_poly.pdbx_strand_id
1 'polypeptide(L)'
;MSETDVIDASALAELKKERSTTLVPEMHQWILSGVVAAAARFIPVPFVDDFVKSKCRKHVVTSALSGIDRSKLRTDFSTMYSEPGGILSGTAAMAAKIPIKLLLFPVRKIVAVMTSVRGVPLEVIRCVLLGRTVQRFAEKTSQPGGVAVDGNSLRQAFDSAFSRMDFRVVRAVVGDALSGIERWSDAAIEMAKSIATQQSDAPLEQQDKPAVEASVQRIEQSLNQPKVMQLFSDFDSKLDAKLLAIEAKNNRR
;
A
#
# COMPACT_ATOMS: atom_id res chain seq x y z
N MET A 1 5.39 -50.02 -3.06
CA MET A 1 4.42 -49.45 -4.02
C MET A 1 3.84 -48.23 -3.34
N SER A 2 4.15 -47.03 -3.86
CA SER A 2 3.73 -45.75 -3.29
C SER A 2 2.35 -45.43 -3.85
N GLU A 3 1.37 -45.33 -2.96
CA GLU A 3 0.01 -44.90 -3.26
C GLU A 3 0.05 -43.41 -3.60
N THR A 4 0.00 -43.09 -4.88
CA THR A 4 -0.17 -41.72 -5.35
C THR A 4 -1.60 -41.30 -5.04
N ASP A 5 -1.76 -40.48 -3.99
CA ASP A 5 -3.00 -39.77 -3.68
C ASP A 5 -3.43 -38.94 -4.90
N VAL A 6 -4.39 -39.48 -5.65
CA VAL A 6 -5.07 -38.76 -6.72
C VAL A 6 -5.97 -37.74 -6.02
N ILE A 7 -5.49 -36.50 -5.91
CA ILE A 7 -6.31 -35.39 -5.43
C ILE A 7 -7.51 -35.27 -6.37
N ASP A 8 -8.70 -35.52 -5.83
CA ASP A 8 -9.97 -35.46 -6.55
C ASP A 8 -10.14 -34.08 -7.21
N ALA A 9 -10.59 -34.07 -8.46
CA ALA A 9 -10.88 -32.84 -9.19
C ALA A 9 -11.92 -31.97 -8.47
N SER A 10 -12.79 -32.60 -7.66
CA SER A 10 -13.73 -31.90 -6.76
C SER A 10 -13.00 -31.11 -5.67
N ALA A 11 -12.02 -31.72 -4.98
CA ALA A 11 -11.19 -31.07 -3.98
C ALA A 11 -10.30 -29.97 -4.58
N LEU A 12 -9.80 -30.14 -5.81
CA LEU A 12 -9.08 -29.09 -6.53
C LEU A 12 -10.00 -27.91 -6.91
N ALA A 13 -11.27 -28.18 -7.24
CA ALA A 13 -12.27 -27.16 -7.54
C ALA A 13 -12.72 -26.42 -6.27
N GLU A 14 -12.89 -27.11 -5.14
CA GLU A 14 -13.16 -26.49 -3.84
C GLU A 14 -11.97 -25.68 -3.35
N LEU A 15 -10.74 -26.17 -3.45
CA LEU A 15 -9.54 -25.40 -3.14
C LEU A 15 -9.38 -24.19 -4.06
N LYS A 16 -9.72 -24.30 -5.36
CA LYS A 16 -9.74 -23.13 -6.26
C LYS A 16 -10.87 -22.17 -5.91
N LYS A 17 -12.03 -22.66 -5.47
CA LYS A 17 -13.17 -21.85 -5.04
C LYS A 17 -12.84 -21.12 -3.75
N GLU A 18 -12.29 -21.80 -2.74
CA GLU A 18 -11.73 -21.23 -1.50
C GLU A 18 -10.60 -20.24 -1.77
N ARG A 19 -9.71 -20.54 -2.74
CA ARG A 19 -8.64 -19.65 -3.18
C ARG A 19 -9.16 -18.43 -3.96
N SER A 20 -10.33 -18.55 -4.59
CA SER A 20 -11.01 -17.45 -5.30
C SER A 20 -11.89 -16.61 -4.37
N THR A 21 -12.39 -17.18 -3.25
CA THR A 21 -13.02 -16.44 -2.13
C THR A 21 -12.02 -15.89 -1.12
N THR A 22 -10.72 -16.18 -1.26
CA THR A 22 -9.62 -15.53 -0.52
C THR A 22 -8.90 -14.47 -1.34
N LEU A 23 -9.58 -13.88 -2.33
CA LEU A 23 -9.33 -12.48 -2.63
C LEU A 23 -9.97 -11.68 -1.50
N VAL A 24 -9.14 -11.30 -0.53
CA VAL A 24 -9.56 -10.50 0.62
C VAL A 24 -10.30 -9.28 0.06
N PRO A 25 -11.57 -9.00 0.42
CA PRO A 25 -12.28 -7.78 0.01
C PRO A 25 -11.45 -6.49 0.23
N GLU A 26 -10.49 -6.58 1.13
CA GLU A 26 -9.52 -5.56 1.48
C GLU A 26 -8.51 -5.21 0.35
N MET A 27 -8.17 -6.14 -0.57
CA MET A 27 -7.19 -5.85 -1.65
C MET A 27 -7.71 -4.78 -2.61
N HIS A 28 -9.00 -4.83 -2.95
CA HIS A 28 -9.68 -3.81 -3.75
C HIS A 28 -9.51 -2.42 -3.13
N GLN A 29 -9.78 -2.30 -1.83
CA GLN A 29 -9.64 -1.06 -1.07
C GLN A 29 -8.19 -0.56 -1.03
N TRP A 30 -7.20 -1.46 -0.98
CA TRP A 30 -5.78 -1.07 -0.99
C TRP A 30 -5.34 -0.53 -2.33
N ILE A 31 -5.80 -1.16 -3.43
CA ILE A 31 -5.54 -0.70 -4.78
C ILE A 31 -6.22 0.66 -4.99
N LEU A 32 -7.49 0.81 -4.61
CA LEU A 32 -8.22 2.08 -4.67
C LEU A 32 -7.46 3.18 -3.92
N SER A 33 -7.05 2.92 -2.68
CA SER A 33 -6.26 3.85 -1.87
C SER A 33 -4.96 4.23 -2.57
N GLY A 34 -4.30 3.28 -3.21
CA GLY A 34 -3.09 3.51 -4.00
C GLY A 34 -3.30 4.35 -5.25
N VAL A 35 -4.40 4.12 -5.98
CA VAL A 35 -4.78 4.91 -7.17
C VAL A 35 -5.06 6.36 -6.78
N VAL A 36 -5.79 6.57 -5.68
CA VAL A 36 -6.12 7.90 -5.17
C VAL A 36 -4.88 8.62 -4.62
N ALA A 37 -4.05 7.92 -3.84
CA ALA A 37 -2.75 8.43 -3.38
C ALA A 37 -1.86 8.83 -4.56
N ALA A 38 -1.87 8.04 -5.62
CA ALA A 38 -1.16 8.35 -6.85
C ALA A 38 -1.72 9.62 -7.50
N ALA A 39 -3.04 9.73 -7.64
CA ALA A 39 -3.71 10.85 -8.30
C ALA A 39 -3.51 12.19 -7.56
N ALA A 40 -3.32 12.16 -6.25
CA ALA A 40 -3.11 13.35 -5.43
C ALA A 40 -1.93 14.22 -5.92
N ARG A 41 -0.91 13.61 -6.58
CA ARG A 41 0.22 14.33 -7.18
C ARG A 41 -0.19 15.34 -8.26
N PHE A 42 -1.37 15.21 -8.86
CA PHE A 42 -1.85 16.12 -9.89
C PHE A 42 -2.64 17.30 -9.32
N ILE A 43 -2.92 17.32 -8.02
CA ILE A 43 -3.60 18.45 -7.37
C ILE A 43 -2.61 19.61 -7.25
N PRO A 44 -2.85 20.79 -7.86
CA PRO A 44 -1.89 21.90 -7.90
C PRO A 44 -1.83 22.69 -6.57
N VAL A 45 -1.91 22.01 -5.43
CA VAL A 45 -1.85 22.62 -4.09
C VAL A 45 -0.68 22.01 -3.31
N PRO A 46 0.22 22.82 -2.74
CA PRO A 46 1.30 22.34 -1.89
C PRO A 46 0.80 21.49 -0.72
N PHE A 47 1.54 20.43 -0.37
CA PHE A 47 1.30 19.53 0.78
C PHE A 47 0.03 18.69 0.72
N VAL A 48 -0.92 18.99 -0.17
CA VAL A 48 -2.16 18.22 -0.30
C VAL A 48 -1.87 16.80 -0.76
N ASP A 49 -0.88 16.58 -1.61
CA ASP A 49 -0.53 15.23 -2.05
C ASP A 49 0.01 14.37 -0.92
N ASP A 50 0.86 14.93 -0.05
CA ASP A 50 1.36 14.24 1.14
C ASP A 50 0.24 13.95 2.15
N PHE A 51 -0.67 14.90 2.36
CA PHE A 51 -1.84 14.71 3.21
C PHE A 51 -2.75 13.57 2.71
N VAL A 52 -3.09 13.57 1.41
CA VAL A 52 -3.94 12.53 0.80
C VAL A 52 -3.22 11.17 0.88
N LYS A 53 -1.93 11.09 0.54
CA LYS A 53 -1.14 9.85 0.69
C LYS A 53 -1.18 9.34 2.13
N SER A 54 -1.03 10.22 3.13
CA SER A 54 -1.10 9.85 4.53
C SER A 54 -2.48 9.27 4.90
N LYS A 55 -3.57 9.88 4.44
CA LYS A 55 -4.94 9.37 4.63
C LYS A 55 -5.14 8.01 3.95
N CYS A 56 -4.71 7.87 2.70
CA CYS A 56 -4.79 6.60 1.96
C CYS A 56 -3.98 5.49 2.64
N ARG A 57 -2.77 5.77 3.15
CA ARG A 57 -2.01 4.79 3.94
C ARG A 57 -2.71 4.41 5.23
N LYS A 58 -3.26 5.38 5.98
CA LYS A 58 -4.04 5.11 7.18
C LYS A 58 -5.25 4.24 6.88
N HIS A 59 -5.94 4.52 5.78
CA HIS A 59 -7.07 3.72 5.30
C HIS A 59 -6.64 2.28 5.01
N VAL A 60 -5.55 2.07 4.25
CA VAL A 60 -4.98 0.73 3.97
C VAL A 60 -4.66 -0.04 5.24
N VAL A 61 -3.99 0.59 6.21
CA VAL A 61 -3.65 -0.07 7.48
C VAL A 61 -4.91 -0.39 8.28
N THR A 62 -5.89 0.51 8.29
CA THR A 62 -7.15 0.31 9.03
C THR A 62 -7.99 -0.79 8.40
N SER A 63 -8.07 -0.84 7.06
CA SER A 63 -8.80 -1.89 6.36
C SER A 63 -8.14 -3.25 6.51
N ALA A 64 -6.80 -3.32 6.43
CA ALA A 64 -6.04 -4.55 6.68
C ALA A 64 -6.17 -5.10 8.11
N LEU A 65 -6.68 -4.30 9.05
CA LEU A 65 -6.96 -4.69 10.44
C LEU A 65 -8.45 -4.91 10.70
N SER A 66 -9.32 -4.73 9.69
CA SER A 66 -10.77 -4.67 9.89
C SER A 66 -11.39 -6.00 10.35
N GLY A 67 -10.76 -7.14 9.99
CA GLY A 67 -11.14 -8.47 10.45
C GLY A 67 -10.42 -8.97 11.70
N ILE A 68 -9.54 -8.17 12.32
CA ILE A 68 -8.68 -8.63 13.42
C ILE A 68 -9.11 -7.97 14.74
N ASP A 69 -9.30 -8.78 15.77
CA ASP A 69 -9.60 -8.31 17.11
C ASP A 69 -8.43 -7.48 17.66
N ARG A 70 -8.65 -6.16 17.77
CA ARG A 70 -7.63 -5.20 18.22
C ARG A 70 -7.12 -5.49 19.63
N SER A 71 -7.92 -6.12 20.48
CA SER A 71 -7.50 -6.49 21.84
C SER A 71 -6.41 -7.58 21.84
N LYS A 72 -6.32 -8.35 20.74
CA LYS A 72 -5.32 -9.40 20.56
C LYS A 72 -4.06 -8.91 19.85
N LEU A 73 -4.07 -7.71 19.27
CA LEU A 73 -2.92 -7.16 18.58
C LEU A 73 -1.82 -6.81 19.59
N ARG A 74 -0.65 -7.41 19.39
CA ARG A 74 0.55 -7.15 20.21
C ARG A 74 1.48 -6.12 19.58
N THR A 75 1.21 -5.71 18.35
CA THR A 75 2.02 -4.79 17.55
C THR A 75 1.24 -3.51 17.28
N ASP A 76 1.87 -2.35 17.50
CA ASP A 76 1.32 -1.06 17.09
C ASP A 76 1.70 -0.76 15.63
N PHE A 77 0.70 -0.78 14.75
CA PHE A 77 0.85 -0.47 13.32
C PHE A 77 0.74 1.03 13.00
N SER A 78 0.63 1.92 14.00
CA SER A 78 0.57 3.38 13.80
C SER A 78 1.75 3.91 12.98
N THR A 79 2.93 3.34 13.20
CA THR A 79 4.19 3.64 12.51
C THR A 79 4.18 3.27 11.02
N MET A 80 3.29 2.36 10.59
CA MET A 80 3.21 1.93 9.19
C MET A 80 2.53 2.98 8.29
N TYR A 81 1.64 3.81 8.84
CA TYR A 81 0.99 4.91 8.12
C TYR A 81 1.47 6.32 8.53
N SER A 82 2.10 6.46 9.70
CA SER A 82 2.66 7.74 10.15
C SER A 82 3.91 8.09 9.34
N GLU A 83 4.00 9.32 8.82
CA GLU A 83 5.25 9.77 8.21
C GLU A 83 6.33 9.98 9.28
N PRO A 84 7.55 9.45 9.07
CA PRO A 84 8.71 9.80 9.90
C PRO A 84 9.11 11.25 9.61
N GLY A 85 8.37 12.18 10.19
CA GLY A 85 8.48 13.61 9.89
C GLY A 85 7.16 14.37 9.98
N GLY A 86 6.25 13.94 10.86
CA GLY A 86 5.06 14.74 11.18
C GLY A 86 5.42 16.20 11.40
N ILE A 87 4.56 17.09 10.91
CA ILE A 87 4.71 18.54 10.75
C ILE A 87 5.15 19.29 12.04
N LEU A 88 5.17 18.60 13.19
CA LEU A 88 5.47 19.13 14.52
C LEU A 88 6.81 18.68 15.14
N SER A 89 7.55 17.71 14.58
CA SER A 89 8.79 17.22 15.23
C SER A 89 10.04 18.08 14.98
N GLY A 90 9.89 19.28 14.40
CA GLY A 90 11.02 20.19 14.14
C GLY A 90 10.60 21.59 13.69
N THR A 91 9.83 22.29 14.51
CA THR A 91 9.26 23.61 14.17
C THR A 91 10.32 24.69 13.88
N ALA A 92 11.53 24.61 14.43
CA ALA A 92 12.59 25.59 14.16
C ALA A 92 13.36 25.33 12.84
N ALA A 93 13.67 24.08 12.51
CA ALA A 93 14.46 23.74 11.31
C ALA A 93 13.61 23.62 10.03
N MET A 94 12.29 23.35 10.15
CA MET A 94 11.38 23.36 9.01
C MET A 94 11.03 24.78 8.55
N ALA A 95 10.82 25.73 9.46
CA ALA A 95 10.39 27.10 9.12
C ALA A 95 11.33 27.80 8.12
N ALA A 96 12.65 27.62 8.29
CA ALA A 96 13.65 28.16 7.35
C ALA A 96 13.62 27.52 5.95
N LYS A 97 13.10 26.30 5.82
CA LYS A 97 13.01 25.58 4.52
C LYS A 97 11.67 25.78 3.82
N ILE A 98 10.64 26.28 4.50
CA ILE A 98 9.32 26.52 3.91
C ILE A 98 9.40 27.50 2.72
N PRO A 99 10.08 28.67 2.81
CA PRO A 99 10.16 29.62 1.69
C PRO A 99 10.82 29.00 0.46
N ILE A 100 11.92 28.26 0.67
CA ILE A 100 12.67 27.58 -0.41
C ILE A 100 11.83 26.47 -1.04
N LYS A 101 11.10 25.67 -0.23
CA LYS A 101 10.19 24.63 -0.74
C LYS A 101 9.04 25.23 -1.54
N LEU A 102 8.52 26.39 -1.13
CA LEU A 102 7.46 27.12 -1.84
C LEU A 102 7.97 27.70 -3.16
N LEU A 103 9.19 28.27 -3.16
CA LEU A 103 9.85 28.77 -4.36
C LEU A 103 10.11 27.67 -5.40
N LEU A 104 10.56 26.50 -4.94
CA LEU A 104 10.83 25.33 -5.81
C LEU A 104 9.59 24.48 -6.10
N PHE A 105 8.43 24.85 -5.56
CA PHE A 105 7.19 24.09 -5.72
C PHE A 105 6.82 23.88 -7.20
N PRO A 106 6.87 24.89 -8.09
CA PRO A 106 6.52 24.70 -9.49
C PRO A 106 7.43 23.68 -10.19
N VAL A 107 8.74 23.75 -9.93
CA VAL A 107 9.73 22.82 -10.53
C VAL A 107 9.50 21.39 -10.04
N ARG A 108 9.32 21.18 -8.73
CA ARG A 108 9.02 19.86 -8.18
C ARG A 108 7.71 19.30 -8.72
N LYS A 109 6.71 20.15 -8.91
CA LYS A 109 5.42 19.75 -9.46
C LYS A 109 5.55 19.30 -10.90
N ILE A 110 6.26 20.06 -11.73
CA ILE A 110 6.52 19.70 -13.14
C ILE A 110 7.25 18.36 -13.21
N VAL A 111 8.29 18.14 -12.40
CA VAL A 111 9.02 16.87 -12.36
C VAL A 111 8.11 15.72 -11.90
N ALA A 112 7.27 15.91 -10.87
CA ALA A 112 6.33 14.90 -10.39
C ALA A 112 5.28 14.53 -11.45
N VAL A 113 4.82 15.50 -12.24
CA VAL A 113 3.89 15.28 -13.35
C VAL A 113 4.59 14.60 -14.53
N MET A 114 5.80 15.03 -14.91
CA MET A 114 6.57 14.40 -16.00
C MET A 114 6.98 12.96 -15.66
N THR A 115 7.24 12.66 -14.39
CA THR A 115 7.57 11.31 -13.93
C THR A 115 6.33 10.48 -13.56
N SER A 116 5.13 11.02 -13.74
CA SER A 116 3.88 10.42 -13.27
C SER A 116 3.62 9.04 -13.87
N VAL A 117 3.97 8.83 -15.15
CA VAL A 117 3.91 7.52 -15.84
C VAL A 117 4.68 6.45 -15.07
N ARG A 118 5.80 6.82 -14.43
CA ARG A 118 6.60 5.90 -13.61
C ARG A 118 6.14 5.86 -12.15
N GLY A 119 5.56 6.94 -11.64
CA GLY A 119 5.17 7.05 -10.25
C GLY A 119 3.83 6.41 -9.90
N VAL A 120 2.87 6.28 -10.83
CA VAL A 120 1.52 5.77 -10.49
C VAL A 120 1.59 4.30 -10.09
N PRO A 121 2.20 3.41 -10.90
CA PRO A 121 2.28 2.00 -10.54
C PRO A 121 2.97 1.76 -9.21
N LEU A 122 4.03 2.53 -8.90
CA LEU A 122 4.78 2.35 -7.66
C LEU A 122 3.95 2.68 -6.42
N GLU A 123 3.13 3.72 -6.47
CA GLU A 123 2.32 4.11 -5.32
C GLU A 123 1.21 3.08 -5.06
N VAL A 124 0.55 2.61 -6.13
CA VAL A 124 -0.44 1.53 -6.05
C VAL A 124 0.15 0.29 -5.38
N ILE A 125 1.33 -0.13 -5.85
CA ILE A 125 2.00 -1.31 -5.31
C ILE A 125 2.48 -1.11 -3.88
N ARG A 126 2.91 0.10 -3.54
CA ARG A 126 3.27 0.41 -2.16
C ARG A 126 2.08 0.24 -1.22
N CYS A 127 0.90 0.72 -1.60
CA CYS A 127 -0.33 0.53 -0.82
C CYS A 127 -0.72 -0.95 -0.71
N VAL A 128 -0.66 -1.72 -1.81
CA VAL A 128 -0.97 -3.16 -1.77
C VAL A 128 0.00 -3.91 -0.86
N LEU A 129 1.31 -3.70 -1.00
CA LEU A 129 2.31 -4.35 -0.15
C LEU A 129 2.20 -3.91 1.31
N LEU A 130 1.83 -2.65 1.58
CA LEU A 130 1.58 -2.14 2.91
C LEU A 130 0.41 -2.89 3.57
N GLY A 131 -0.73 -3.01 2.89
CA GLY A 131 -1.90 -3.76 3.38
C GLY A 131 -1.55 -5.22 3.67
N ARG A 132 -0.92 -5.91 2.70
CA ARG A 132 -0.45 -7.30 2.86
C ARG A 132 0.50 -7.48 4.05
N THR A 133 1.45 -6.55 4.22
CA THR A 133 2.40 -6.59 5.33
C THR A 133 1.67 -6.46 6.67
N VAL A 134 0.77 -5.48 6.80
CA VAL A 134 0.01 -5.27 8.03
C VAL A 134 -0.84 -6.49 8.33
N GLN A 135 -1.61 -6.99 7.36
CA GLN A 135 -2.47 -8.16 7.53
C GLN A 135 -1.66 -9.37 8.01
N ARG A 136 -0.56 -9.72 7.32
CA ARG A 136 0.30 -10.86 7.67
C ARG A 136 0.84 -10.78 9.10
N PHE A 137 1.35 -9.61 9.49
CA PHE A 137 1.93 -9.44 10.82
C PHE A 137 0.86 -9.32 11.91
N ALA A 138 -0.30 -8.77 11.60
CA ALA A 138 -1.43 -8.71 12.52
C ALA A 138 -1.98 -10.12 12.81
N GLU A 139 -2.12 -10.96 11.78
CA GLU A 139 -2.46 -12.39 11.94
C GLU A 139 -1.40 -13.12 12.79
N LYS A 140 -0.11 -12.95 12.48
CA LYS A 140 0.98 -13.59 13.23
C LYS A 140 1.03 -13.16 14.71
N THR A 141 0.76 -11.89 15.00
CA THR A 141 0.87 -11.33 16.36
C THR A 141 -0.39 -11.53 17.21
N SER A 142 -1.54 -11.79 16.58
CA SER A 142 -2.82 -12.07 17.26
C SER A 142 -2.99 -13.54 17.67
N GLN A 143 -2.16 -14.45 17.15
CA GLN A 143 -2.16 -15.86 17.54
C GLN A 143 -1.64 -16.05 18.99
N PRO A 144 -2.09 -17.09 19.71
CA PRO A 144 -1.52 -17.47 21.01
C PRO A 144 -0.01 -17.71 20.91
N GLY A 145 0.79 -17.02 21.73
CA GLY A 145 2.25 -17.08 21.66
C GLY A 145 2.88 -16.22 20.56
N GLY A 146 2.09 -15.44 19.82
CA GLY A 146 2.58 -14.46 18.86
C GLY A 146 3.50 -13.44 19.54
N VAL A 147 4.65 -13.18 18.90
CA VAL A 147 5.65 -12.22 19.39
C VAL A 147 5.32 -10.84 18.83
N ALA A 148 5.29 -9.83 19.71
CA ALA A 148 5.15 -8.43 19.31
C ALA A 148 6.32 -8.04 18.40
N VAL A 149 6.02 -7.36 17.29
CA VAL A 149 7.04 -6.79 16.42
C VAL A 149 7.09 -5.29 16.70
N ASP A 150 8.28 -4.73 16.87
CA ASP A 150 8.43 -3.28 16.95
C ASP A 150 8.03 -2.62 15.63
N GLY A 151 7.04 -1.72 15.68
CA GLY A 151 6.49 -1.07 14.50
C GLY A 151 7.53 -0.26 13.71
N ASN A 152 8.50 0.36 14.38
CA ASN A 152 9.58 1.09 13.71
C ASN A 152 10.51 0.14 12.95
N SER A 153 10.86 -1.00 13.55
CA SER A 153 11.65 -2.06 12.92
C SER A 153 10.91 -2.65 11.71
N LEU A 154 9.60 -2.89 11.82
CA LEU A 154 8.77 -3.35 10.71
C LEU A 154 8.73 -2.33 9.57
N ARG A 155 8.52 -1.05 9.89
CA ARG A 155 8.52 0.04 8.91
C ARG A 155 9.87 0.16 8.19
N GLN A 156 10.97 0.08 8.92
CA GLN A 156 12.32 0.12 8.36
C GLN A 156 12.58 -1.09 7.44
N ALA A 157 12.16 -2.29 7.87
CA ALA A 157 12.27 -3.50 7.07
C ALA A 157 11.45 -3.38 5.77
N PHE A 158 10.22 -2.85 5.87
CA PHE A 158 9.35 -2.58 4.72
C PHE A 158 10.01 -1.64 3.71
N ASP A 159 10.49 -0.48 4.16
CA ASP A 159 11.12 0.51 3.27
C ASP A 159 12.42 -0.05 2.64
N SER A 160 13.19 -0.85 3.38
CA SER A 160 14.38 -1.52 2.86
C SER A 160 14.06 -2.64 1.87
N ALA A 161 12.99 -3.41 2.08
CA ALA A 161 12.59 -4.48 1.18
C ALA A 161 12.03 -3.89 -0.12
N PHE A 162 11.13 -2.91 0.00
CA PHE A 162 10.48 -2.23 -1.11
C PHE A 162 11.50 -1.56 -2.05
N SER A 163 12.49 -0.83 -1.51
CA SER A 163 13.52 -0.17 -2.31
C SER A 163 14.43 -1.12 -3.11
N ARG A 164 14.46 -2.42 -2.76
CA ARG A 164 15.27 -3.47 -3.42
C ARG A 164 14.46 -4.37 -4.36
N MET A 165 13.21 -4.01 -4.65
CA MET A 165 12.39 -4.75 -5.59
C MET A 165 12.63 -4.31 -7.03
N ASP A 166 12.56 -5.26 -7.97
CA ASP A 166 12.49 -4.93 -9.39
C ASP A 166 11.04 -4.66 -9.80
N PHE A 167 10.68 -3.38 -9.89
CA PHE A 167 9.34 -2.96 -10.24
C PHE A 167 9.04 -2.98 -11.75
N ARG A 168 9.97 -3.41 -12.63
CA ARG A 168 9.74 -3.36 -14.10
C ARG A 168 8.50 -4.12 -14.51
N VAL A 169 8.35 -5.35 -14.02
CA VAL A 169 7.22 -6.23 -14.32
C VAL A 169 5.93 -5.58 -13.85
N VAL A 170 5.90 -5.12 -12.61
CA VAL A 170 4.69 -4.58 -12.02
C VAL A 170 4.29 -3.23 -12.62
N ARG A 171 5.27 -2.39 -12.97
CA ARG A 171 5.03 -1.15 -13.71
C ARG A 171 4.40 -1.40 -15.06
N ALA A 172 4.89 -2.41 -15.79
CA ALA A 172 4.32 -2.78 -17.08
C ALA A 172 2.87 -3.24 -16.91
N VAL A 173 2.63 -4.14 -15.97
CA VAL A 173 1.32 -4.75 -15.70
C VAL A 173 0.28 -3.72 -15.21
N VAL A 174 0.63 -2.88 -14.23
CA VAL A 174 -0.27 -1.83 -13.73
C VAL A 174 -0.42 -0.69 -14.75
N GLY A 175 0.65 -0.35 -15.48
CA GLY A 175 0.61 0.66 -16.54
C GLY A 175 -0.33 0.27 -17.67
N ASP A 176 -0.25 -1.00 -18.11
CA ASP A 176 -1.15 -1.56 -19.12
C ASP A 176 -2.61 -1.53 -18.66
N ALA A 177 -2.88 -1.99 -17.42
CA ALA A 177 -4.21 -1.97 -16.83
C ALA A 177 -4.84 -0.56 -16.80
N LEU A 178 -4.03 0.47 -16.54
CA LEU A 178 -4.46 1.87 -16.50
C LEU A 178 -4.56 2.53 -17.88
N SER A 179 -3.82 2.06 -18.88
CA SER A 179 -3.74 2.70 -20.19
C SER A 179 -5.04 2.60 -21.00
N GLY A 180 -5.85 1.57 -20.75
CA GLY A 180 -7.09 1.30 -21.47
C GLY A 180 -8.36 1.88 -20.84
N ILE A 181 -8.25 2.81 -19.89
CA ILE A 181 -9.41 3.43 -19.23
C ILE A 181 -9.32 4.94 -19.43
N GLU A 182 -10.28 5.49 -20.14
CA GLU A 182 -10.34 6.93 -20.32
C GLU A 182 -10.71 7.61 -18.99
N ARG A 183 -10.04 8.72 -18.67
CA ARG A 183 -10.40 9.64 -17.58
C ARG A 183 -10.38 9.08 -16.16
N TRP A 184 -9.80 7.89 -15.93
CA TRP A 184 -9.61 7.37 -14.56
C TRP A 184 -8.82 8.37 -13.68
N SER A 185 -7.85 9.07 -14.26
CA SER A 185 -7.04 10.07 -13.56
C SER A 185 -7.87 11.25 -13.08
N ASP A 186 -8.80 11.76 -13.89
CA ASP A 186 -9.67 12.90 -13.51
C ASP A 186 -10.56 12.51 -12.33
N ALA A 187 -11.16 11.32 -12.42
CA ALA A 187 -12.01 10.78 -11.38
C ALA A 187 -11.24 10.56 -10.06
N ALA A 188 -10.02 10.02 -10.14
CA ALA A 188 -9.14 9.82 -8.99
C ALA A 188 -8.62 11.14 -8.41
N ILE A 189 -8.37 12.16 -9.23
CA ILE A 189 -7.99 13.51 -8.79
C ILE A 189 -9.14 14.14 -8.00
N GLU A 190 -10.36 14.01 -8.48
CA GLU A 190 -11.53 14.59 -7.81
C GLU A 190 -11.82 13.87 -6.48
N MET A 191 -11.63 12.54 -6.42
CA MET A 191 -11.69 11.79 -5.16
C MET A 191 -10.58 12.25 -4.19
N ALA A 192 -9.34 12.41 -4.67
CA ALA A 192 -8.24 12.93 -3.87
C ALA A 192 -8.50 14.36 -3.34
N LYS A 193 -9.13 15.23 -4.15
CA LYS A 193 -9.57 16.56 -3.71
C LYS A 193 -10.63 16.46 -2.62
N SER A 194 -11.60 15.56 -2.75
CA SER A 194 -12.63 15.38 -1.74
C SER A 194 -12.04 14.95 -0.39
N ILE A 195 -11.12 13.97 -0.41
CA ILE A 195 -10.37 13.54 0.80
C ILE A 195 -9.60 14.70 1.42
N ALA A 196 -9.00 15.56 0.60
CA ALA A 196 -8.26 16.73 1.09
C ALA A 196 -9.17 17.75 1.80
N THR A 197 -10.44 17.86 1.40
CA THR A 197 -11.42 18.78 2.00
C THR A 197 -12.19 18.20 3.19
N GLN A 198 -12.28 16.87 3.30
CA GLN A 198 -12.99 16.22 4.39
C GLN A 198 -12.18 16.27 5.69
N GLN A 199 -12.78 16.83 6.73
CA GLN A 199 -12.22 16.80 8.09
C GLN A 199 -12.42 15.43 8.78
N SER A 200 -13.39 14.63 8.31
CA SER A 200 -13.73 13.33 8.89
C SER A 200 -13.00 12.17 8.18
N ASP A 201 -12.72 11.09 8.92
CA ASP A 201 -12.13 9.83 8.42
C ASP A 201 -13.20 8.96 7.70
N ALA A 202 -14.05 9.57 6.87
CA ALA A 202 -15.10 8.84 6.16
C ALA A 202 -14.52 7.77 5.22
N PRO A 203 -15.17 6.60 5.04
CA PRO A 203 -14.71 5.56 4.14
C PRO A 203 -14.61 6.05 2.69
N LEU A 204 -13.57 5.60 1.97
CA LEU A 204 -13.33 5.98 0.57
C LEU A 204 -14.41 5.47 -0.40
N GLU A 205 -15.19 4.48 0.02
CA GLU A 205 -16.19 3.77 -0.77
C GLU A 205 -17.41 4.64 -1.13
N GLN A 206 -17.69 5.72 -0.40
CA GLN A 206 -18.90 6.53 -0.63
C GLN A 206 -18.82 7.44 -1.87
N GLN A 207 -17.72 7.37 -2.64
CA GLN A 207 -17.49 8.20 -3.82
C GLN A 207 -17.39 7.32 -5.07
N ASP A 208 -18.44 6.55 -5.33
CA ASP A 208 -18.53 5.65 -6.47
C ASP A 208 -18.31 6.40 -7.79
N LYS A 209 -17.13 6.20 -8.37
CA LYS A 209 -16.81 6.64 -9.72
C LYS A 209 -16.53 5.42 -10.58
N PRO A 210 -17.41 5.09 -11.53
CA PRO A 210 -17.30 3.84 -12.30
C PRO A 210 -15.97 3.73 -13.06
N ALA A 211 -15.36 4.85 -13.46
CA ALA A 211 -14.04 4.87 -14.11
C ALA A 211 -12.90 4.48 -13.16
N VAL A 212 -12.94 4.89 -11.89
CA VAL A 212 -11.94 4.49 -10.88
C VAL A 212 -12.14 3.02 -10.56
N GLU A 213 -13.39 2.61 -10.34
CA GLU A 213 -13.74 1.23 -10.02
C GLU A 213 -13.27 0.25 -11.11
N ALA A 214 -13.55 0.55 -12.38
CA ALA A 214 -13.04 -0.24 -13.51
C ALA A 214 -11.51 -0.32 -13.52
N SER A 215 -10.81 0.75 -13.11
CA SER A 215 -9.34 0.76 -13.04
C SER A 215 -8.80 -0.10 -11.91
N VAL A 216 -9.45 -0.07 -10.75
CA VAL A 216 -9.10 -0.90 -9.61
C VAL A 216 -9.28 -2.36 -9.95
N GLN A 217 -10.41 -2.75 -10.55
CA GLN A 217 -10.68 -4.13 -10.97
C GLN A 217 -9.66 -4.65 -11.99
N ARG A 218 -9.31 -3.84 -13.01
CA ARG A 218 -8.27 -4.24 -13.98
C ARG A 218 -6.90 -4.39 -13.33
N ILE A 219 -6.53 -3.48 -12.44
CA ILE A 219 -5.28 -3.60 -11.68
C ILE A 219 -5.31 -4.88 -10.85
N GLU A 220 -6.39 -5.15 -10.14
CA GLU A 220 -6.54 -6.33 -9.29
C GLU A 220 -6.32 -7.63 -10.07
N GLN A 221 -7.01 -7.78 -11.21
CA GLN A 221 -6.82 -8.91 -12.13
C GLN A 221 -5.35 -9.05 -12.57
N SER A 222 -4.71 -7.91 -12.83
CA SER A 222 -3.33 -7.83 -13.27
C SER A 222 -2.33 -8.19 -12.16
N LEU A 223 -2.62 -7.85 -10.90
CA LEU A 223 -1.79 -8.22 -9.74
C LEU A 223 -1.89 -9.71 -9.39
N ASN A 224 -2.98 -10.38 -9.79
CA ASN A 224 -3.18 -11.82 -9.62
C ASN A 224 -2.40 -12.67 -10.63
N GLN A 225 -1.65 -12.06 -11.55
CA GLN A 225 -0.80 -12.80 -12.47
C GLN A 225 0.33 -13.54 -11.70
N PRO A 226 0.67 -14.80 -12.05
CA PRO A 226 1.68 -15.60 -11.34
C PRO A 226 3.02 -14.89 -11.16
N LYS A 227 3.45 -14.12 -12.17
CA LYS A 227 4.71 -13.38 -12.14
C LYS A 227 4.72 -12.24 -11.11
N VAL A 228 3.59 -11.55 -10.93
CA VAL A 228 3.45 -10.52 -9.89
C VAL A 228 3.39 -11.17 -8.51
N MET A 229 2.71 -12.31 -8.40
CA MET A 229 2.63 -13.07 -7.15
C MET A 229 3.98 -13.58 -6.68
N GLN A 230 4.83 -14.04 -7.59
CA GLN A 230 6.22 -14.38 -7.28
C GLN A 230 6.97 -13.16 -6.71
N LEU A 231 6.79 -11.98 -7.31
CA LEU A 231 7.43 -10.76 -6.85
C LEU A 231 6.93 -10.30 -5.47
N PHE A 232 5.67 -10.56 -5.12
CA PHE A 232 5.17 -10.33 -3.76
C PHE A 232 5.80 -11.32 -2.78
N SER A 233 5.95 -12.59 -3.14
CA SER A 233 6.65 -13.59 -2.32
C SER A 233 8.13 -13.25 -2.11
N ASP A 234 8.81 -12.74 -3.14
CA ASP A 234 10.18 -12.25 -3.04
C ASP A 234 10.30 -11.05 -2.10
N PHE A 235 9.34 -10.12 -2.17
CA PHE A 235 9.25 -9.01 -1.23
C PHE A 235 9.08 -9.50 0.21
N ASP A 236 8.15 -10.44 0.41
CA ASP A 236 7.83 -11.02 1.71
C ASP A 236 9.06 -11.67 2.36
N SER A 237 9.83 -12.43 1.57
CA SER A 237 11.09 -13.05 2.00
C SER A 237 12.17 -12.02 2.35
N LYS A 238 12.30 -10.95 1.55
CA LYS A 238 13.24 -9.85 1.82
C LYS A 238 12.86 -9.06 3.06
N LEU A 239 11.56 -8.86 3.29
CA LEU A 239 11.02 -8.19 4.46
C LEU A 239 11.38 -8.94 5.73
N ASP A 240 11.12 -10.25 5.77
CA ASP A 240 11.41 -11.10 6.94
C ASP A 240 12.91 -11.15 7.24
N ALA A 241 13.75 -11.32 6.21
CA ALA A 241 15.20 -11.31 6.37
C ALA A 241 15.72 -9.98 6.93
N LYS A 242 15.11 -8.84 6.53
CA LYS A 242 15.47 -7.52 7.04
C LYS A 242 15.00 -7.29 8.46
N LEU A 243 13.79 -7.73 8.80
CA LEU A 243 13.26 -7.61 10.14
C LEU A 243 14.12 -8.37 11.16
N LEU A 244 14.47 -9.64 10.86
CA LEU A 244 15.35 -10.45 11.70
C LEU A 244 16.73 -9.80 11.91
N ALA A 245 17.30 -9.19 10.86
CA ALA A 245 18.58 -8.51 10.96
C ALA A 245 18.51 -7.24 11.85
N ILE A 246 17.38 -6.53 11.84
CA ILE A 246 17.15 -5.34 12.69
C ILE A 246 16.98 -5.77 14.15
N GLU A 247 16.18 -6.79 14.41
CA GLU A 247 15.96 -7.33 15.76
C GLU A 247 17.27 -7.86 16.37
N ALA A 248 18.05 -8.62 15.59
CA ALA A 248 19.36 -9.11 16.02
C ALA A 248 20.36 -7.98 16.34
N LYS A 249 20.25 -6.83 15.65
CA LYS A 249 21.07 -5.64 15.92
C LYS A 249 20.61 -4.91 17.18
N ASN A 250 19.31 -4.82 17.42
CA ASN A 250 18.74 -4.17 18.59
C ASN A 250 19.05 -4.95 19.88
N ASN A 251 19.06 -6.29 19.84
CA ASN A 251 19.40 -7.13 20.98
C ASN A 251 20.88 -7.11 21.40
N ARG A 252 21.76 -6.52 20.56
CA ARG A 252 23.21 -6.39 20.86
C ARG A 252 23.58 -5.05 21.47
N ARG A 253 22.63 -4.12 21.54
CA ARG A 253 22.83 -2.78 22.12
C ARG A 253 22.30 -2.75 23.54
#